data_AF-A0A835VAK5-F1
#
_entry.id   AF-A0A835VAK5-F1
#
_cell.length_a   1.000
_cell.length_b   1.000
_cell.length_c   1.000
_cell.angle_alpha   90.00
_cell.angle_beta   90.00
_cell.angle_gamma   90.00
#
_symmetry.space_group_name_H-M   'P 1'
#
loop_
_entity.id
_entity.type
_entity.pdbx_description
1 polymer ?
#
loop_
_entity_poly.entity_id
_entity_poly.type
_entity_poly.pdbx_seq_one_letter_code
_entity_poly.pdbx_strand_id
1 'polypeptide(L)' 'MDGYGFSGQDNGSLMDNKCLQYFNKSFGQVQSILDQNRLLINEINQNHESKTPDNLCRNVSLIKELNSNIQRVNRPVC' A
#
# COMPACT_ATOMS: atom_id res chain seq x y z
N MET A 1 -53.88 -20.54 -0.39
CA MET A 1 -53.17 -19.34 0.08
C MET A 1 -52.02 -19.16 -0.86
N ASP A 2 -52.08 -18.05 -1.58
CA ASP A 2 -51.40 -17.81 -2.84
C ASP A 2 -49.89 -17.59 -2.64
N GLY A 3 -49.13 -17.93 -3.69
CA GLY A 3 -47.71 -17.60 -3.80
C GLY A 3 -47.47 -16.11 -4.09
N TYR A 4 -46.24 -15.82 -4.52
CA TYR A 4 -45.61 -14.50 -4.68
C TYR A 4 -45.09 -13.97 -3.32
N GLY A 5 -43.80 -13.90 -3.04
CA GLY A 5 -42.68 -13.59 -3.92
C GLY A 5 -42.03 -12.32 -3.38
N PHE A 6 -40.94 -12.44 -2.63
CA PHE A 6 -39.93 -11.38 -2.56
C PHE A 6 -38.59 -11.97 -2.07
N SER A 7 -37.85 -12.57 -2.99
CA SER A 7 -36.39 -12.70 -2.90
C SER A 7 -35.78 -11.30 -2.99
N GLY A 8 -35.95 -10.53 -1.92
CA GLY A 8 -35.42 -9.19 -1.75
C GLY A 8 -33.91 -9.21 -1.55
N GLN A 9 -33.18 -9.22 -2.66
CA GLN A 9 -31.97 -8.40 -2.85
C GLN A 9 -30.89 -8.48 -1.73
N ASP A 10 -30.20 -9.63 -1.64
CA ASP A 10 -28.93 -9.78 -0.90
C ASP A 10 -27.70 -9.20 -1.65
N ASN A 11 -27.95 -8.38 -2.68
CA ASN A 11 -26.86 -7.76 -3.45
C ASN A 11 -26.13 -6.65 -2.66
N GLY A 12 -26.78 -6.03 -1.65
CA GLY A 12 -26.15 -4.99 -0.82
C GLY A 12 -25.02 -5.54 0.06
N SER A 13 -25.30 -6.63 0.79
CA SER A 13 -24.33 -7.30 1.66
C SER A 13 -23.12 -7.85 0.88
N LEU A 14 -23.35 -8.45 -0.29
CA LEU A 14 -22.27 -8.97 -1.15
C LEU A 14 -21.38 -7.87 -1.72
N MET A 15 -21.94 -6.71 -2.07
CA MET A 15 -21.15 -5.56 -2.55
C MET A 15 -20.36 -4.90 -1.43
N ASP A 16 -20.93 -4.78 -0.23
CA ASP A 16 -20.24 -4.28 0.96
C ASP A 16 -19.08 -5.20 1.36
N ASN A 17 -19.26 -6.53 1.31
CA ASN A 17 -18.20 -7.49 1.57
C ASN A 17 -17.04 -7.41 0.56
N LYS A 18 -17.35 -7.19 -0.73
CA LYS A 18 -16.32 -6.98 -1.77
C LYS A 18 -15.56 -5.68 -1.53
N CYS A 19 -16.27 -4.59 -1.23
CA CYS A 19 -15.68 -3.30 -0.89
C CYS A 19 -14.72 -3.42 0.30
N LEU A 20 -15.16 -4.09 1.37
CA LEU A 20 -14.34 -4.34 2.55
C LEU A 20 -13.10 -5.20 2.24
N GLN A 21 -13.21 -6.21 1.38
CA GLN A 21 -12.04 -6.98 0.95
C GLN A 21 -11.04 -6.13 0.14
N TYR A 22 -11.53 -5.33 -0.80
CA TYR A 22 -10.66 -4.41 -1.57
C TYR A 22 -9.99 -3.38 -0.66
N PHE A 23 -10.71 -2.84 0.32
CA PHE A 23 -10.16 -1.92 1.31
C PHE A 23 -9.07 -2.60 2.14
N ASN A 24 -9.33 -3.78 2.73
CA ASN A 24 -8.34 -4.50 3.53
C ASN A 24 -7.08 -4.83 2.73
N LYS A 25 -7.24 -5.27 1.47
CA LYS A 25 -6.10 -5.55 0.58
C LYS A 25 -5.30 -4.28 0.28
N SER A 26 -5.98 -3.18 -0.06
CA SER A 26 -5.35 -1.90 -0.37
C SER A 26 -4.64 -1.31 0.84
N PHE A 27 -5.27 -1.42 2.02
CA PHE A 27 -4.71 -0.97 3.28
C PHE A 27 -3.45 -1.78 3.65
N GLY A 28 -3.52 -3.11 3.59
CA GLY A 28 -2.36 -3.98 3.83
C GLY A 28 -1.22 -3.71 2.84
N GLN A 29 -1.54 -3.42 1.57
CA GLN A 29 -0.55 -3.01 0.58
C GLN A 29 0.12 -1.68 0.96
N VAL A 30 -0.66 -0.66 1.34
CA VAL A 30 -0.10 0.63 1.79
C VAL A 30 0.79 0.45 3.01
N GLN A 31 0.36 -0.35 4.01
CA GLN A 31 1.17 -0.66 5.18
C GLN A 31 2.52 -1.28 4.79
N SER A 32 2.52 -2.29 3.91
CA SER A 32 3.76 -2.92 3.46
C SER A 32 4.72 -1.95 2.78
N ILE A 33 4.20 -0.98 2.02
CA ILE A 33 5.01 0.05 1.35
C ILE A 33 5.59 1.03 2.39
N LEU A 34 4.82 1.40 3.41
CA LEU A 34 5.30 2.28 4.48
C LEU A 34 6.37 1.60 5.33
N ASP A 35 6.22 0.32 5.63
CA ASP A 35 7.24 -0.48 6.33
C ASP A 35 8.54 -0.53 5.52
N GLN A 36 8.44 -0.73 4.21
CA GLN A 36 9.61 -0.69 3.32
C GLN A 36 10.25 0.71 3.31
N ASN A 37 9.47 1.79 3.24
CA ASN A 37 9.99 3.15 3.31
C ASN A 37 10.76 3.41 4.62
N ARG A 38 10.26 2.89 5.75
CA ARG A 38 10.96 2.99 7.04
C ARG A 38 12.35 2.35 6.98
N LEU A 39 12.47 1.16 6.38
CA LEU A 39 13.76 0.48 6.23
C LEU A 39 14.71 1.25 5.31
N LEU A 40 14.21 1.73 4.16
CA LEU A 40 15.00 2.52 3.22
C LEU A 40 15.53 3.81 3.87
N ILE A 41 14.70 4.53 4.62
CA ILE A 41 15.11 5.75 5.34
C ILE A 41 16.21 5.43 6.37
N ASN A 42 16.06 4.33 7.11
CA ASN A 42 17.07 3.92 8.08
C ASN A 42 18.42 3.61 7.40
N GLU A 43 18.42 2.88 6.29
CA GLU A 43 19.64 2.60 5.53
C GLU A 43 20.26 3.87 4.95
N ILE A 44 19.44 4.79 4.40
CA ILE A 44 19.89 6.08 3.90
C ILE A 44 20.60 6.89 4.99
N ASN A 45 20.03 6.91 6.20
CA ASN A 45 20.61 7.61 7.36
C ASN A 45 21.93 6.98 7.79
N GLN A 46 22.02 5.65 7.90
CA GLN A 46 23.27 4.95 8.24
C GLN A 46 24.37 5.20 7.21
N ASN A 47 24.01 5.17 5.92
CA ASN A 47 24.93 5.48 4.83
C ASN A 47 25.44 6.93 4.93
N HIS A 48 24.55 7.88 5.26
CA HIS A 48 24.92 9.29 5.45
C HIS A 48 25.86 9.48 6.65
N GLU A 49 25.58 8.83 7.77
CA GLU A 49 26.41 8.86 8.98
C GLU A 49 27.81 8.28 8.75
N SER A 50 27.92 7.22 7.94
CA SER A 50 29.20 6.58 7.62
C SER A 50 30.13 7.47 6.78
N LYS A 51 29.57 8.44 6.03
CA LYS A 51 30.27 9.37 5.13
C LYS A 51 31.20 8.70 4.11
N THR A 52 31.04 7.41 3.84
CA THR A 52 31.84 6.73 2.82
C THR A 52 31.28 7.03 1.42
N PRO A 53 32.13 7.31 0.41
CA PRO A 53 31.65 7.64 -0.93
C PRO A 53 30.76 6.56 -1.56
N ASP A 54 31.06 5.29 -1.29
CA ASP A 54 30.27 4.14 -1.78
C ASP A 54 28.84 4.14 -1.21
N ASN A 55 28.70 4.31 0.11
CA ASN A 55 27.39 4.37 0.77
C ASN A 55 26.57 5.59 0.33
N LEU A 56 27.21 6.74 0.14
CA LEU A 56 26.54 7.93 -0.39
C LEU A 56 26.08 7.73 -1.84
N CYS A 57 26.84 7.01 -2.66
CA CYS A 57 26.41 6.61 -4.00
C CYS A 57 25.20 5.69 -3.93
N ARG A 58 25.20 4.73 -3.01
CA ARG A 58 24.08 3.80 -2.78
C ARG A 58 22.79 4.53 -2.38
N ASN A 59 22.89 5.63 -1.62
CA ASN A 59 21.74 6.46 -1.26
C ASN A 59 20.97 7.00 -2.47
N VAL A 60 21.64 7.24 -3.61
CA VAL A 60 20.96 7.69 -4.83
C VAL A 60 19.94 6.65 -5.31
N SER A 61 20.28 5.36 -5.26
CA SER A 61 19.39 4.27 -5.64
C SER A 61 18.28 4.06 -4.62
N LEU A 62 18.60 4.10 -3.31
CA LEU A 62 17.61 3.95 -2.24
C LEU A 62 16.56 5.08 -2.26
N ILE A 63 16.98 6.32 -2.52
CA ILE A 63 16.06 7.47 -2.64
C ILE A 63 15.16 7.31 -3.87
N LYS A 64 15.67 6.79 -4.99
CA LYS A 64 14.83 6.47 -6.16
C LYS A 64 13.76 5.43 -5.83
N GLU A 65 14.12 4.40 -5.07
CA GLU A 65 13.19 3.37 -4.62
C GLU A 65 12.13 3.95 -3.67
N LEU A 66 12.55 4.76 -2.70
CA LEU A 66 11.66 5.47 -1.78
C LEU A 66 10.65 6.36 -2.55
N ASN A 67 11.11 7.10 -3.55
CA ASN A 67 10.23 7.92 -4.39
C ASN A 67 9.23 7.08 -5.20
N SER A 68 9.66 5.93 -5.72
CA SER A 68 8.78 4.97 -6.41
C SER A 68 7.67 4.45 -5.48
N ASN A 69 8.02 4.16 -4.23
CA ASN A 69 7.07 3.74 -3.22
C ASN A 69 6.03 4.82 -2.87
N ILE A 70 6.45 6.09 -2.74
CA ILE A 70 5.53 7.23 -2.56
C ILE A 70 4.55 7.33 -3.74
N GLN A 71 5.03 7.19 -4.98
CA GLN A 71 4.16 7.19 -6.16
C GLN A 71 3.16 6.04 -6.17
N ARG A 72 3.52 4.87 -5.61
CA ARG A 72 2.62 3.71 -5.51
C ARG A 72 1.50 3.93 -4.49
N VAL A 73 1.80 4.56 -3.36
CA VAL A 73 0.77 4.90 -2.35
C VAL A 73 -0.20 5.96 -2.87
N ASN A 74 0.29 6.91 -3.66
CA ASN A 74 -0.53 8.00 -4.18
C ASN A 74 -1.42 7.61 -5.38
N ARG A 75 -1.38 6.34 -5.83
CA ARG A 75 -2.26 5.88 -6.91
C ARG A 75 -3.68 5.65 -6.38
N PRO A 76 -4.71 6.19 -7.04
CA PRO A 76 -6.09 5.92 -6.66
C PRO A 76 -6.40 4.43 -6.81
N VAL A 77 -7.05 3.87 -5.79
CA VAL A 77 -7.64 2.53 -5.85
C VAL A 77 -8.99 2.70 -6.55
N CYS A 78 -9.06 2.27 -7.81
CA CYS A 78 -10.30 2.26 -8.60
C CYS A 78 -11.09 0.97 -8.35
#